data_AF-A0A3B0XR93-F1
#
_entry.id   AF-A0A3B0XR93-F1
#
_cell.length_a   1.000
_cell.length_b   1.000
_cell.length_c   1.000
_cell.angle_alpha   90.00
_cell.angle_beta   90.00
_cell.angle_gamma   90.00
#
_symmetry.space_group_name_H-M   'P 1'
#
loop_
_entity.id
_entity.type
_entity.pdbx_description
1 polymer ?
#
loop_
_entity_poly.entity_id
_entity_poly.type
_entity_poly.pdbx_seq_one_letter_code
_entity_poly.pdbx_strand_id
1 'polypeptide(L)'
;MEQRNGIDLIIPKAYKKQPNDIWKMQGTSLFDKPNTFIGKQWEHIEISKGTKIPDGILIIKDDYNNRFEATHYSIVPDHPMSLKAYKLLLKQLMVNIELQRAKTNHA
;
A
#
# COMPACT_ATOMS: atom_id res chain seq x y z
N MET A 1 -8.52 -13.38 -2.89
CA MET A 1 -8.50 -13.31 -4.37
C MET A 1 -9.59 -14.22 -4.90
N GLU A 2 -10.33 -13.76 -5.89
CA GLU A 2 -11.33 -14.57 -6.59
C GLU A 2 -10.75 -14.98 -7.96
N GLN A 3 -10.86 -16.26 -8.32
CA GLN A 3 -10.56 -16.69 -9.67
C GLN A 3 -11.80 -16.55 -10.55
N ARG A 4 -11.68 -15.75 -11.62
CA ARG A 4 -12.71 -15.65 -12.66
C ARG A 4 -12.06 -15.95 -14.00
N ASN A 5 -12.55 -16.98 -14.69
CA ASN A 5 -12.05 -17.38 -16.01
C ASN A 5 -10.52 -17.58 -16.06
N GLY A 6 -9.92 -18.10 -14.98
CA GLY A 6 -8.47 -18.33 -14.89
C GLY A 6 -7.62 -17.09 -14.57
N ILE A 7 -8.24 -15.95 -14.24
CA ILE A 7 -7.54 -14.72 -13.83
C ILE A 7 -7.76 -14.50 -12.33
N ASP A 8 -6.66 -14.31 -11.60
CA ASP A 8 -6.70 -13.86 -10.20
C ASP A 8 -7.10 -12.38 -10.13
N LEU A 9 -8.32 -12.13 -9.66
CA LEU A 9 -8.86 -10.79 -9.47
C LEU A 9 -8.70 -10.34 -8.02
N ILE A 10 -8.21 -9.12 -7.83
CA ILE A 10 -8.24 -8.40 -6.56
C ILE A 10 -9.49 -7.52 -6.57
N ILE A 11 -10.38 -7.75 -5.61
CA ILE A 11 -11.57 -6.93 -5.41
C ILE A 11 -11.32 -6.09 -4.15
N PRO A 12 -11.18 -4.76 -4.28
CA PRO A 12 -10.97 -3.90 -3.13
C PRO A 12 -12.17 -3.97 -2.18
N LYS A 13 -11.93 -4.39 -0.94
CA LYS A 13 -12.94 -4.41 0.13
C LYS A 13 -13.04 -3.09 0.89
N ALA A 14 -12.23 -2.09 0.50
CA ALA A 14 -12.10 -0.80 1.17
C ALA A 14 -13.42 -0.01 1.26
N TYR A 15 -14.40 -0.29 0.41
CA TYR A 15 -15.64 0.49 0.29
C TYR A 15 -16.83 -0.09 1.07
N LYS A 16 -16.64 -1.09 1.93
CA LYS A 16 -17.70 -1.68 2.78
C LYS A 16 -17.22 -1.91 4.22
N LYS A 17 -16.68 -0.90 4.90
CA LYS A 17 -16.35 -1.00 6.33
C LYS A 17 -17.65 -0.88 7.13
N GLN A 18 -18.29 -1.99 7.50
CA GLN A 18 -19.30 -1.97 8.57
C GLN A 18 -18.59 -1.93 9.94
N PRO A 19 -19.18 -1.34 10.98
CA PRO A 19 -18.55 -1.21 12.31
C PRO A 19 -18.11 -2.55 12.94
N ASN A 20 -18.74 -3.65 12.56
CA ASN A 20 -18.48 -4.99 13.11
C ASN A 20 -17.61 -5.87 12.21
N ASP A 21 -17.13 -5.34 11.08
CA ASP A 21 -16.35 -6.14 10.16
C ASP A 21 -14.90 -6.27 10.64
N ILE A 22 -14.48 -7.51 10.91
CA ILE A 22 -13.08 -7.86 11.15
C ILE A 22 -12.37 -8.01 9.79
N TRP A 23 -12.26 -6.92 9.01
CA TRP A 23 -11.52 -6.98 7.75
C TRP A 23 -10.01 -6.79 8.00
N LYS A 24 -9.21 -7.76 7.57
CA LYS A 24 -7.86 -7.44 7.07
C LYS A 24 -8.04 -6.84 5.68
N MET A 25 -7.72 -5.56 5.49
CA MET A 25 -7.53 -5.02 4.15
C MET A 25 -6.56 -5.92 3.40
N GLN A 26 -6.98 -6.44 2.24
CA GLN A 26 -6.09 -7.19 1.35
C GLN A 26 -5.32 -6.17 0.54
N GLY A 27 -4.21 -5.70 1.09
CA GLY A 27 -3.35 -4.67 0.54
C GLY A 27 -1.91 -4.81 1.01
N THR A 28 -1.04 -3.93 0.52
CA THR A 28 0.35 -3.87 1.00
C THR A 28 0.40 -2.95 2.21
N SER A 29 0.77 -3.49 3.38
CA SER A 29 0.86 -2.72 4.63
C SER A 29 1.97 -1.68 4.62
N LEU A 30 1.69 -0.52 5.20
CA LEU A 30 2.59 0.60 5.42
C LEU A 30 2.42 1.14 6.84
N PHE A 31 3.39 1.92 7.31
CA PHE A 31 3.36 2.58 8.61
C PHE A 31 3.93 3.99 8.51
N ASP A 32 3.42 4.92 9.30
CA ASP A 32 3.91 6.31 9.38
C ASP A 32 5.17 6.48 10.26
N LYS A 33 5.66 5.39 10.86
CA LYS A 33 6.88 5.37 11.67
C LYS A 33 7.99 4.59 10.96
N PRO A 34 9.19 5.16 10.80
CA PRO A 34 10.32 4.44 10.22
C PRO A 34 10.73 3.27 11.13
N ASN A 35 11.32 2.23 10.54
CA ASN A 35 11.82 1.05 11.26
C ASN A 35 10.77 0.36 12.16
N THR A 36 9.48 0.45 11.78
CA THR A 36 8.37 -0.18 12.51
C THR A 36 8.57 -1.69 12.71
N PHE A 37 9.11 -2.38 11.69
CA PHE A 37 9.57 -3.75 11.81
C PHE A 37 11.06 -3.77 12.12
N ILE A 38 11.42 -4.40 13.25
CA ILE A 38 12.81 -4.48 13.72
C ILE A 38 13.32 -5.91 13.46
N GLY A 39 14.43 -6.04 12.73
CA GLY A 39 15.07 -7.33 12.44
C GLY A 39 16.20 -7.20 11.42
N LYS A 40 17.13 -8.18 11.39
CA LYS A 40 18.37 -8.10 10.59
C LYS A 40 18.19 -8.14 9.06
N GLN A 41 16.97 -8.32 8.55
CA GLN A 41 16.72 -8.58 7.12
C GLN A 41 15.60 -7.72 6.53
N TRP A 42 15.22 -6.63 7.20
CA TRP A 42 14.21 -5.71 6.65
C TRP A 42 14.88 -4.60 5.84
N GLU A 43 14.45 -4.46 4.60
CA GLU A 43 14.68 -3.26 3.81
C GLU A 43 13.48 -2.32 4.00
N HIS A 44 13.76 -1.05 4.25
CA HIS A 44 12.73 -0.03 4.46
C HIS A 44 12.71 0.91 3.26
N ILE A 45 11.55 1.00 2.62
CA ILE A 45 11.28 1.95 1.53
C ILE A 45 10.36 3.03 2.10
N GLU A 46 10.80 4.28 2.04
CA GLU A 46 9.99 5.42 2.45
C GLU A 46 9.20 5.96 1.25
N ILE A 47 7.90 6.19 1.43
CA ILE A 47 7.07 6.93 0.48
C ILE A 47 7.02 8.39 0.96
N SER A 48 7.98 9.20 0.52
CA SER A 48 8.06 10.60 0.97
C SER A 48 6.86 11.42 0.49
N LYS A 49 6.50 12.45 1.27
CA LYS A 49 5.43 13.38 0.92
C LYS A 49 5.66 13.97 -0.48
N GLY A 50 4.59 14.05 -1.28
CA GLY A 50 4.64 14.53 -2.65
C GLY A 50 4.94 13.45 -3.69
N THR A 51 5.22 12.21 -3.27
CA THR A 51 5.29 11.06 -4.20
C THR A 51 3.96 10.91 -4.94
N LYS A 52 4.02 10.89 -6.27
CA LYS A 52 2.84 10.66 -7.11
C LYS A 52 2.38 9.20 -6.95
N ILE A 53 1.15 9.00 -6.50
CA ILE A 53 0.53 7.69 -6.46
C ILE A 53 -0.02 7.36 -7.87
N PRO A 54 0.30 6.20 -8.45
CA PRO A 54 -0.27 5.76 -9.73
C PRO A 54 -1.79 5.65 -9.68
N ASP A 55 -2.46 6.08 -10.75
CA ASP A 55 -3.90 5.87 -10.93
C ASP A 55 -4.20 4.36 -10.91
N GLY A 56 -5.25 3.95 -10.20
CA GLY A 56 -5.57 2.53 -9.99
C GLY A 56 -5.19 1.99 -8.60
N ILE A 57 -4.38 2.70 -7.82
CA ILE A 57 -4.10 2.34 -6.42
C ILE A 57 -4.31 3.53 -5.47
N LEU A 58 -4.62 3.22 -4.22
CA LEU A 58 -4.82 4.19 -3.14
C LEU A 58 -3.98 3.80 -1.94
N ILE A 59 -3.59 4.80 -1.14
CA ILE A 59 -3.07 4.59 0.21
C ILE A 59 -4.17 5.02 1.17
N ILE A 60 -4.68 4.08 1.95
CA ILE A 60 -5.78 4.33 2.90
C ILE A 60 -5.24 4.29 4.31
N LYS A 61 -5.67 5.24 5.14
CA LYS A 61 -5.39 5.28 6.57
C LYS A 61 -6.25 4.25 7.30
N ASP A 62 -5.59 3.36 8.01
CA ASP A 62 -6.22 2.37 8.88
C ASP A 62 -6.13 2.83 10.35
N ASP A 63 -6.19 1.87 11.27
CA ASP A 63 -6.19 2.14 12.70
C ASP A 63 -4.76 2.30 13.26
N TYR A 64 -4.64 2.94 14.42
CA TYR A 64 -3.39 3.01 15.15
C TYR A 64 -3.01 1.66 15.76
N ASN A 65 -1.78 1.20 15.52
CA ASN A 65 -1.28 -0.05 16.04
C ASN A 65 -0.47 0.17 17.32
N ASN A 66 -1.06 -0.13 18.48
CA ASN A 66 -0.43 0.04 19.79
C ASN A 66 0.88 -0.74 19.96
N ARG A 67 1.05 -1.88 19.28
CA ARG A 67 2.29 -2.68 19.37
C ARG A 67 3.46 -1.99 18.68
N PHE A 68 3.18 -1.31 17.57
CA PHE A 68 4.19 -0.65 16.76
C PHE A 68 4.30 0.85 17.05
N GLU A 69 3.37 1.39 17.84
CA GLU A 69 3.21 2.81 18.12
C GLU A 69 3.21 3.64 16.83
N ALA A 70 2.46 3.16 15.84
CA ALA A 70 2.43 3.70 14.50
C ALA A 70 1.03 3.54 13.92
N THR A 71 0.61 4.48 13.09
CA THR A 71 -0.62 4.33 12.31
C THR A 71 -0.37 3.37 11.16
N HIS A 72 -1.22 2.37 11.01
CA HIS A 72 -1.19 1.46 9.88
C HIS A 72 -1.88 2.11 8.67
N TYR A 73 -1.36 1.83 7.49
CA TYR A 73 -1.97 2.21 6.21
C TYR A 73 -1.90 1.02 5.26
N SER A 74 -2.76 1.02 4.25
CA SER A 74 -2.79 -0.02 3.23
C SER A 74 -2.73 0.58 1.83
N ILE A 75 -1.81 0.07 1.00
CA ILE A 75 -1.91 0.23 -0.45
C ILE A 75 -2.93 -0.77 -0.95
N VAL A 76 -3.96 -0.29 -1.64
CA VAL A 76 -5.03 -1.12 -2.21
C VAL A 76 -5.32 -0.70 -3.64
N PRO A 77 -5.88 -1.59 -4.48
CA PRO A 77 -6.48 -1.15 -5.73
C PRO A 77 -7.72 -0.27 -5.45
N ASP A 78 -8.02 0.71 -6.31
CA ASP A 78 -9.25 1.51 -6.23
C ASP A 78 -10.46 0.86 -6.93
N HIS A 79 -10.20 -0.06 -7.86
CA HIS A 79 -11.22 -0.84 -8.58
C HIS A 79 -10.80 -2.30 -8.73
N PRO A 80 -11.74 -3.22 -9.05
CA PRO A 80 -11.38 -4.61 -9.32
C PRO A 80 -10.37 -4.73 -10.47
N MET A 81 -9.23 -5.36 -10.21
CA MET A 81 -8.18 -5.52 -11.22
C MET A 81 -7.42 -6.84 -11.06
N SER A 82 -6.73 -7.27 -12.12
CA SER A 82 -5.90 -8.47 -12.05
C SER A 82 -4.72 -8.27 -11.10
N LEU A 83 -4.24 -9.35 -10.47
CA LEU A 83 -3.02 -9.33 -9.68
C LEU A 83 -1.81 -8.81 -10.48
N LYS A 84 -1.75 -9.11 -11.79
CA LYS A 84 -0.70 -8.62 -12.69
C LYS A 84 -0.72 -7.11 -12.83
N ALA A 85 -1.91 -6.51 -13.03
CA ALA A 85 -2.08 -5.06 -13.11
C ALA A 85 -1.68 -4.39 -11.80
N TYR A 86 -2.13 -4.93 -10.66
CA TYR A 86 -1.77 -4.41 -9.35
C TYR A 86 -0.25 -4.42 -9.11
N LYS A 87 0.44 -5.53 -9.43
CA LYS A 87 1.90 -5.61 -9.34
C LYS A 87 2.61 -4.59 -10.24
N LEU A 88 2.06 -4.28 -11.42
CA LEU A 88 2.63 -3.28 -12.31
C LEU A 88 2.50 -1.86 -11.71
N LEU A 89 1.36 -1.56 -11.09
CA LEU A 89 1.15 -0.28 -10.40
C LEU A 89 2.08 -0.14 -9.20
N LEU A 90 2.34 -1.21 -8.43
CA LEU A 90 3.33 -1.19 -7.35
C LEU A 90 4.76 -0.92 -7.87
N LYS A 91 5.13 -1.48 -9.02
CA LYS A 91 6.42 -1.16 -9.66
C LYS A 91 6.49 0.31 -10.09
N GLN A 92 5.42 0.84 -10.66
CA GLN A 92 5.35 2.26 -11.03
C GLN A 92 5.44 3.17 -9.80
N LEU A 93 4.82 2.79 -8.69
CA LEU A 93 4.94 3.50 -7.42
C LEU A 93 6.40 3.56 -6.96
N MET A 94 7.15 2.45 -7.05
CA MET A 94 8.58 2.42 -6.72
C MET A 94 9.39 3.40 -7.58
N VAL A 95 9.13 3.48 -8.88
CA VAL A 95 9.77 4.47 -9.76
C VAL A 95 9.46 5.90 -9.30
N ASN A 96 8.20 6.18 -8.96
CA ASN A 96 7.79 7.51 -8.50
C ASN A 96 8.43 7.88 -7.15
N ILE A 97 8.63 6.91 -6.25
CA ILE A 97 9.35 7.09 -4.98
C ILE A 97 10.79 7.52 -5.25
N GLU A 98 11.53 6.80 -6.10
CA GLU A 98 12.92 7.15 -6.42
C GLU A 98 13.03 8.51 -7.12
N LEU A 99 12.09 8.84 -8.01
CA LEU A 99 12.04 10.17 -8.63
C LEU A 99 11.80 11.28 -7.59
N GLN A 100 10.92 11.06 -6.62
CA GLN A 100 10.67 12.03 -5.56
C GLN A 100 11.88 12.18 -4.61
N ARG A 101 12.53 11.07 -4.29
CA ARG A 101 13.77 11.05 -3.50
C ARG A 101 14.88 11.84 -4.18
N ALA A 102 15.09 11.64 -5.48
CA ALA A 102 16.07 12.40 -6.25
C ALA A 102 15.77 13.91 -6.24
N LYS A 103 14.50 14.31 -6.40
CA LYS A 103 14.10 15.73 -6.31
C LYS A 103 14.40 16.33 -4.94
N THR A 104 14.18 15.57 -3.88
CA THR A 104 14.31 16.07 -2.50
C THR A 104 15.79 16.16 -2.07
N ASN A 105 16.66 15.31 -2.61
CA ASN A 105 18.10 15.37 -2.39
C ASN A 105 18.82 16.49 -3.16
N HIS A 106 18.14 17.09 -4.13
CA HIS A 106 18.66 18.19 -4.96
C HIS A 106 17.97 19.55 -4.67
N ALA A 107 17.16 19.62 -3.61
CA ALA A 107 16.50 20.83 -3.12
C ALA A 107 17.22 21.36 -1.88
#